data_AF-A0A3L9J660-F1
#
_entry.id   AF-A0A3L9J660-F1
#
_cell.length_a   1.000
_cell.length_b   1.000
_cell.length_c   1.000
_cell.angle_alpha   90.00
_cell.angle_beta   90.00
_cell.angle_gamma   90.00
#
_symmetry.space_group_name_H-M   'P 1'
#
loop_
_entity.id
_entity.type
_entity.pdbx_description
1 polymer ?
#
loop_
_entity_poly.entity_id
_entity_poly.type
_entity_poly.pdbx_seq_one_letter_code
_entity_poly.pdbx_strand_id
1 'polypeptide(L)'
;MTNLYKFMGADIIDKLMMDETHIGIKFSHLHEYNDPYEFFLTIDFNRGSDELAFYNEMIGMVTKQPATCFTKSPVIPPMWAHYAGNSSGFVIEINEEKFKKYLDEIGFQDHSSIADVEYKDSPDTGIEDILARAFHICKPRYIYWLQSCIMTAAYLTKQTCWSYEQERRVIINEKALTKLNDNLMLLPVPINCITGVIVGHKSNDLLKQKIQSLAKKAKCRYFEMVIGKTTTTPFLLSQNLKSHQFINGNIIPASRQCKKCYEPLNMENKVCGWCGITNHDVKMAEYRNSFRMIANYGGLDKYISSMNNITEEYNKGK
;
A
#
# COMPACT_ATOMS: atom_id res chain seq x y z
N MET A 1 0.84 10.94 -16.85
CA MET A 1 0.52 11.39 -15.48
C MET A 1 0.39 10.17 -14.59
N THR A 2 1.33 10.00 -13.67
CA THR A 2 1.28 8.93 -12.66
C THR A 2 0.73 9.54 -11.37
N ASN A 3 -0.26 8.89 -10.79
CA ASN A 3 -0.77 9.26 -9.47
C ASN A 3 -0.14 8.36 -8.40
N LEU A 4 0.12 8.94 -7.24
CA LEU A 4 0.63 8.26 -6.06
C LEU A 4 -0.46 8.13 -5.02
N TYR A 5 -0.51 6.98 -4.35
CA TYR A 5 -1.54 6.69 -3.36
C TYR A 5 -0.91 6.51 -1.98
N LYS A 6 -1.39 7.26 -0.98
CA LYS A 6 -0.96 7.13 0.41
C LYS A 6 -2.09 6.60 1.28
N PHE A 7 -1.85 5.44 1.88
CA PHE A 7 -2.77 4.76 2.79
C PHE A 7 -2.59 5.30 4.20
N MET A 8 -3.70 5.59 4.89
CA MET A 8 -3.69 6.17 6.22
C MET A 8 -4.80 5.60 7.10
N GLY A 9 -4.50 5.49 8.39
CA GLY A 9 -5.47 5.17 9.44
C GLY A 9 -6.51 6.28 9.63
N ALA A 10 -7.68 5.92 10.15
CA ALA A 10 -8.79 6.84 10.39
C ALA A 10 -8.45 7.94 11.43
N ASP A 11 -7.52 7.65 12.34
CA ASP A 11 -7.07 8.51 13.43
C ASP A 11 -6.21 9.70 12.97
N ILE A 12 -5.65 9.62 11.77
CA ILE A 12 -4.74 10.63 11.24
C ILE A 12 -5.49 11.79 10.58
N ILE A 13 -6.76 11.63 10.18
CA ILE A 13 -7.51 12.62 9.39
C ILE A 13 -7.52 14.02 10.00
N ASP A 14 -7.70 14.12 11.32
CA ASP A 14 -7.79 15.40 12.03
C ASP A 14 -6.43 16.10 12.14
N LYS A 15 -5.34 15.37 11.92
CA LYS A 15 -3.96 15.89 11.98
C LYS A 15 -3.40 16.25 10.59
N LEU A 16 -4.07 15.82 9.51
CA LEU A 16 -3.61 16.08 8.15
C LEU A 16 -3.86 17.51 7.71
N MET A 17 -4.95 18.13 8.13
CA MET A 17 -5.20 19.51 7.76
C MET A 17 -4.30 20.43 8.57
N MET A 18 -3.27 20.98 7.92
CA MET A 18 -2.37 21.93 8.57
C MET A 18 -2.96 23.35 8.55
N ASP A 19 -3.55 23.75 7.43
CA ASP A 19 -4.23 25.03 7.27
C ASP A 19 -5.35 24.97 6.19
N GLU A 20 -5.88 26.11 5.73
CA GLU A 20 -6.95 26.13 4.71
C GLU A 20 -6.50 25.65 3.32
N THR A 21 -5.20 25.66 3.06
CA THR A 21 -4.58 25.46 1.74
C THR A 21 -3.60 24.28 1.68
N HIS A 22 -3.15 23.75 2.82
CA HIS A 22 -2.15 22.68 2.90
C HIS A 22 -2.65 21.46 3.68
N ILE A 23 -2.22 20.30 3.19
CA ILE A 23 -2.35 19.01 3.84
C ILE A 23 -0.97 18.46 4.19
N GLY A 24 -0.81 18.02 5.44
CA GLY A 24 0.42 17.43 5.94
C GLY A 24 0.59 16.00 5.45
N ILE A 25 1.65 15.71 4.70
CA ILE A 25 2.05 14.32 4.40
C ILE A 25 3.04 13.87 5.46
N LYS A 26 2.76 12.74 6.12
CA LYS A 26 3.66 12.16 7.13
C LYS A 26 4.94 11.63 6.51
N PHE A 27 6.07 12.01 7.11
CA PHE A 27 7.39 11.42 6.92
C PHE A 27 7.85 10.78 8.23
N SER A 28 8.66 9.73 8.10
CA SER A 28 9.25 8.99 9.21
C SER A 28 10.69 8.66 8.89
N HIS A 29 11.51 8.47 9.92
CA HIS A 29 12.85 7.93 9.72
C HIS A 29 12.75 6.41 9.46
N LEU A 30 13.72 5.86 8.73
CA LEU A 30 13.73 4.43 8.38
C LEU A 30 13.62 3.51 9.60
N HIS A 31 14.24 3.86 10.72
CA HIS A 31 14.23 3.02 11.92
C HIS A 31 12.86 2.91 12.60
N GLU A 32 11.90 3.73 12.18
CA GLU A 32 10.51 3.71 12.67
C GLU A 32 9.58 2.86 11.80
N TYR A 33 10.11 2.21 10.75
CA TYR A 33 9.29 1.48 9.79
C TYR A 33 8.87 0.12 10.35
N ASN A 34 7.76 -0.41 9.83
CA ASN A 34 7.13 -1.63 10.35
C ASN A 34 7.90 -2.91 10.00
N ASP A 35 8.73 -2.90 8.96
CA ASP A 35 9.52 -4.06 8.57
C ASP A 35 10.88 -4.00 9.28
N PRO A 36 11.16 -4.88 10.25
CA PRO A 36 12.47 -4.92 10.90
C PRO A 36 13.60 -5.32 9.93
N TYR A 37 13.26 -5.84 8.75
CA TYR A 37 14.20 -6.24 7.70
C TYR A 37 14.33 -5.20 6.57
N GLU A 38 13.70 -4.01 6.68
CA GLU A 38 13.90 -2.92 5.71
C GLU A 38 15.36 -2.41 5.67
N PHE A 39 16.20 -2.89 6.59
CA PHE A 39 17.66 -2.70 6.63
C PHE A 39 18.44 -3.90 6.08
N PHE A 40 18.07 -4.42 4.90
CA PHE A 40 18.87 -5.45 4.24
C PHE A 40 20.13 -4.87 3.58
N LEU A 41 20.94 -4.17 4.38
CA LEU A 41 22.28 -3.66 4.07
C LEU A 41 23.35 -4.75 4.27
N THR A 42 22.94 -6.01 4.19
CA THR A 42 23.83 -7.14 4.39
C THR A 42 24.87 -7.16 3.29
N ILE A 43 26.14 -7.14 3.69
CA ILE A 43 27.30 -7.44 2.86
C ILE A 43 27.83 -8.82 3.26
N ASP A 44 28.82 -9.34 2.55
CA ASP A 44 29.56 -10.50 3.03
C ASP A 44 30.21 -10.18 4.39
N PHE A 45 29.77 -10.86 5.45
CA PHE A 45 30.29 -10.66 6.81
C PHE A 45 31.61 -11.39 7.06
N ASN A 46 32.11 -12.18 6.11
CA ASN A 46 33.42 -12.82 6.17
C ASN A 46 34.56 -11.85 5.82
N ARG A 47 34.57 -10.69 6.49
CA ARG A 47 35.49 -9.56 6.28
C ARG A 47 36.23 -9.21 7.58
N GLY A 48 37.29 -8.41 7.46
CA GLY A 48 38.02 -7.88 8.62
C GLY A 48 37.13 -7.00 9.50
N SER A 49 37.36 -7.03 10.83
CA SER A 49 36.55 -6.25 11.78
C SER A 49 36.66 -4.73 11.59
N ASP A 50 37.76 -4.26 11.03
CA ASP A 50 38.05 -2.88 10.66
C ASP A 50 37.21 -2.42 9.46
N GLU A 51 37.12 -3.24 8.40
CA GLU A 51 36.28 -2.95 7.23
C GLU A 51 34.78 -2.96 7.60
N LEU A 52 34.36 -3.88 8.48
CA LEU A 52 33.00 -3.91 9.01
C LEU A 52 32.67 -2.67 9.86
N ALA A 53 33.62 -2.21 10.70
CA ALA A 53 33.44 -1.00 11.49
C ALA A 53 33.32 0.25 10.58
N PHE A 54 34.15 0.33 9.54
CA PHE A 54 34.06 1.39 8.53
C PHE A 54 32.71 1.40 7.80
N TYR A 55 32.22 0.24 7.37
CA TYR A 55 30.91 0.14 6.76
C TYR A 55 29.79 0.58 7.70
N ASN A 56 29.84 0.17 8.98
CA ASN A 56 28.87 0.57 9.99
C ASN A 56 28.87 2.10 10.24
N GLU A 57 30.03 2.74 10.24
CA GLU A 57 30.14 4.21 10.30
C GLU A 57 29.44 4.86 9.10
N MET A 58 29.71 4.36 7.89
CA MET A 58 29.10 4.85 6.65
C MET A 58 27.56 4.71 6.65
N ILE A 59 27.03 3.62 7.19
CA ILE A 59 25.57 3.43 7.37
C ILE A 59 24.99 4.52 8.27
N GLY A 60 25.62 4.77 9.42
CA GLY A 60 25.14 5.77 10.39
C GLY A 60 25.11 7.21 9.87
N MET A 61 25.88 7.50 8.82
CA MET A 61 25.86 8.80 8.14
C MET A 61 24.66 8.98 7.21
N VAL A 62 24.09 7.88 6.67
CA VAL A 62 23.09 7.92 5.59
C VAL A 62 21.65 7.77 6.09
N THR A 63 21.40 6.91 7.06
CA THR A 63 20.05 6.45 7.45
C THR A 63 19.21 7.47 8.25
N LYS A 64 19.64 8.73 8.30
CA LYS A 64 18.99 9.79 9.09
C LYS A 64 17.95 10.58 8.31
N GLN A 65 17.88 10.47 7.00
CA GLN A 65 16.91 11.22 6.20
C GLN A 65 15.48 10.68 6.40
N PRO A 66 14.49 11.55 6.63
CA PRO A 66 13.09 11.15 6.62
C PRO A 66 12.63 10.72 5.22
N ALA A 67 11.75 9.73 5.19
CA ALA A 67 11.11 9.28 3.96
C ALA A 67 9.61 8.99 4.16
N THR A 68 8.86 8.99 3.06
CA THR A 68 7.46 8.56 3.03
C THR A 68 7.19 7.64 1.85
N CYS A 69 6.39 6.62 2.10
CA CYS A 69 6.07 5.57 1.14
C CYS A 69 4.70 5.82 0.49
N PHE A 70 4.64 5.81 -0.84
CA PHE A 70 3.41 5.76 -1.62
C PHE A 70 3.31 4.41 -2.33
N THR A 71 2.13 4.08 -2.82
CA THR A 71 1.93 2.97 -3.76
C THR A 71 1.41 3.48 -5.10
N LYS A 72 1.68 2.73 -6.16
CA LYS A 72 1.16 2.96 -7.50
C LYS A 72 -0.30 2.51 -7.66
N SER A 73 -0.88 1.78 -6.70
CA SER A 73 -2.25 1.25 -6.82
C SER A 73 -3.08 1.41 -5.54
N PRO A 74 -4.31 1.95 -5.60
CA PRO A 74 -5.17 2.10 -4.44
C PRO A 74 -6.00 0.86 -4.11
N VAL A 75 -5.93 -0.22 -4.91
CA VAL A 75 -6.82 -1.39 -4.79
C VAL A 75 -6.09 -2.65 -4.32
N ILE A 76 -4.93 -2.51 -3.69
CA ILE A 76 -4.14 -3.64 -3.15
C ILE A 76 -4.69 -4.04 -1.77
N PRO A 77 -5.34 -5.22 -1.60
CA PRO A 77 -5.99 -5.57 -0.34
C PRO A 77 -5.05 -5.64 0.89
N PRO A 78 -3.82 -6.21 0.80
CA PRO A 78 -2.86 -6.15 1.89
C PRO A 78 -2.53 -4.72 2.36
N MET A 79 -2.45 -3.75 1.45
CA MET A 79 -2.21 -2.35 1.82
C MET A 79 -3.34 -1.77 2.66
N TRP A 80 -4.59 -2.09 2.31
CA TRP A 80 -5.75 -1.71 3.13
C TRP A 80 -5.76 -2.39 4.50
N ALA A 81 -5.27 -3.62 4.58
CA ALA A 81 -5.17 -4.37 5.83
C ALA A 81 -4.15 -3.74 6.78
N HIS A 82 -2.93 -3.50 6.30
CA HIS A 82 -1.80 -3.06 7.12
C HIS A 82 -1.79 -1.55 7.38
N TYR A 83 -2.05 -0.72 6.36
CA TYR A 83 -1.80 0.72 6.43
C TYR A 83 -3.06 1.57 6.56
N ALA A 84 -4.23 1.02 6.21
CA ALA A 84 -5.52 1.71 6.36
C ALA A 84 -6.41 1.06 7.44
N GLY A 85 -5.80 0.57 8.52
CA GLY A 85 -6.52 0.08 9.71
C GLY A 85 -7.55 -1.01 9.39
N ASN A 86 -7.15 -2.08 8.70
CA ASN A 86 -8.04 -3.16 8.28
C ASN A 86 -9.25 -2.68 7.44
N SER A 87 -8.99 -1.83 6.44
CA SER A 87 -10.01 -1.21 5.57
C SER A 87 -10.95 -0.21 6.25
N SER A 88 -10.63 0.30 7.43
CA SER A 88 -11.42 1.34 8.12
C SER A 88 -10.90 2.77 7.87
N GLY A 89 -9.67 2.91 7.39
CA GLY A 89 -9.01 4.17 7.05
C GLY A 89 -9.36 4.68 5.65
N PHE A 90 -8.41 5.38 5.04
CA PHE A 90 -8.60 6.03 3.74
C PHE A 90 -7.29 6.14 2.97
N VAL A 91 -7.40 6.56 1.71
CA VAL A 91 -6.29 6.79 0.79
C VAL A 91 -6.42 8.20 0.21
N ILE A 92 -5.31 8.92 0.12
CA ILE A 92 -5.20 10.14 -0.70
C ILE A 92 -4.48 9.80 -2.00
N GLU A 93 -5.00 10.32 -3.10
CA GLU A 93 -4.39 10.28 -4.42
C GLU A 93 -3.71 11.63 -4.69
N ILE A 94 -2.41 11.59 -4.97
CA ILE A 94 -1.57 12.74 -5.23
C ILE A 94 -1.11 12.70 -6.69
N ASN A 95 -1.18 13.85 -7.36
CA ASN A 95 -0.56 14.01 -8.67
C ASN A 95 0.95 14.16 -8.51
N GLU A 96 1.72 13.21 -9.04
CA GLU A 96 3.18 13.18 -8.88
C GLU A 96 3.87 14.41 -9.49
N GLU A 97 3.40 14.89 -10.65
CA GLU A 97 3.99 16.03 -11.35
C GLU A 97 3.84 17.33 -10.54
N LYS A 98 2.63 17.59 -10.02
CA LYS A 98 2.38 18.74 -9.13
C LYS A 98 3.18 18.63 -7.84
N PHE A 99 3.25 17.43 -7.27
CA PHE A 99 4.00 17.22 -6.04
C PHE A 99 5.49 17.45 -6.25
N LYS A 100 6.06 16.93 -7.34
CA LYS A 100 7.46 17.19 -7.72
C LYS A 100 7.73 18.68 -7.92
N LYS A 101 6.86 19.37 -8.66
CA LYS A 101 6.97 20.82 -8.85
C LYS A 101 6.96 21.58 -7.53
N TYR A 102 6.10 21.18 -6.60
CA TYR A 102 6.07 21.77 -5.26
C TYR A 102 7.39 21.54 -4.50
N LEU A 103 7.96 20.34 -4.56
CA LEU A 103 9.26 20.03 -3.95
C LEU A 103 10.39 20.91 -4.54
N ASP A 104 10.34 21.18 -5.84
CA ASP A 104 11.29 22.08 -6.50
C ASP A 104 11.10 23.54 -6.03
N GLU A 105 9.84 23.98 -5.88
CA GLU A 105 9.50 25.35 -5.43
C GLU A 105 9.94 25.65 -3.99
N ILE A 106 9.95 24.64 -3.11
CA ILE A 106 10.42 24.80 -1.71
C ILE A 106 11.95 24.73 -1.58
N GLY A 107 12.70 24.54 -2.68
CA GLY A 107 14.16 24.64 -2.70
C GLY A 107 14.90 23.40 -2.17
N PHE A 108 14.26 22.24 -2.17
CA PHE A 108 14.85 20.98 -1.71
C PHE A 108 15.14 19.99 -2.86
N GLN A 109 15.23 20.46 -4.11
CA GLN A 109 15.42 19.60 -5.29
C GLN A 109 16.70 18.75 -5.22
N ASP A 110 17.80 19.30 -4.69
CA ASP A 110 19.09 18.59 -4.58
C ASP A 110 19.14 17.60 -3.41
N HIS A 111 18.10 17.60 -2.58
CA HIS A 111 17.97 16.80 -1.36
C HIS A 111 16.66 16.02 -1.28
N SER A 112 15.93 15.96 -2.39
CA SER A 112 14.70 15.17 -2.49
C SER A 112 14.80 14.20 -3.65
N SER A 113 14.33 12.99 -3.40
CA SER A 113 14.31 11.93 -4.41
C SER A 113 12.95 11.27 -4.38
N ILE A 114 12.30 11.20 -5.55
CA ILE A 114 11.10 10.39 -5.77
C ILE A 114 11.54 9.21 -6.63
N ALA A 115 11.55 8.01 -6.05
CA ALA A 115 12.07 6.83 -6.73
C ALA A 115 11.25 5.58 -6.43
N ASP A 116 11.32 4.63 -7.36
CA ASP A 116 10.75 3.31 -7.16
C ASP A 116 11.63 2.50 -6.21
N VAL A 117 10.98 1.68 -5.39
CA VAL A 117 11.66 0.67 -4.59
C VAL A 117 11.95 -0.54 -5.49
N GLU A 118 13.20 -0.98 -5.48
CA GLU A 118 13.65 -2.22 -6.09
C GLU A 118 13.40 -3.39 -5.15
N TYR A 119 12.88 -4.49 -5.68
CA TYR A 119 12.57 -5.68 -4.90
C TYR A 119 13.60 -6.78 -5.13
N LYS A 120 14.31 -7.17 -4.07
CA LYS A 120 15.36 -8.20 -4.12
C LYS A 120 15.51 -8.92 -2.78
N ASP A 121 15.86 -10.20 -2.84
CA ASP A 121 16.05 -11.05 -1.65
C ASP A 121 17.52 -11.30 -1.31
N SER A 122 18.44 -10.73 -2.09
CA SER A 122 19.89 -10.90 -1.93
C SER A 122 20.62 -9.56 -1.90
N PRO A 123 21.80 -9.48 -1.27
CA PRO A 123 22.67 -8.33 -1.31
C PRO A 123 22.97 -7.84 -2.72
N ASP A 124 23.25 -6.55 -2.86
CA ASP A 124 23.77 -6.00 -4.11
C ASP A 124 25.25 -6.35 -4.27
N THR A 125 25.57 -7.23 -5.22
CA THR A 125 26.96 -7.63 -5.50
C THR A 125 27.89 -6.45 -5.84
N GLY A 126 27.34 -5.33 -6.33
CA GLY A 126 28.12 -4.15 -6.68
C GLY A 126 28.68 -3.39 -5.46
N ILE A 127 28.06 -3.52 -4.28
CA ILE A 127 28.50 -2.79 -3.08
C ILE A 127 29.84 -3.30 -2.56
N GLU A 128 30.12 -4.58 -2.77
CA GLU A 128 31.28 -5.29 -2.20
C GLU A 128 32.62 -4.75 -2.73
N ASP A 129 32.72 -4.51 -4.05
CA ASP A 129 33.92 -3.92 -4.69
C ASP A 129 34.07 -2.44 -4.32
N ILE A 130 32.96 -1.71 -4.24
CA ILE A 130 32.96 -0.29 -3.88
C ILE A 130 33.39 -0.12 -2.42
N LEU A 131 32.91 -0.97 -1.51
CA LEU A 131 33.33 -1.00 -0.11
C LEU A 131 34.84 -1.24 0.01
N ALA A 132 35.35 -2.29 -0.64
CA ALA A 132 36.78 -2.61 -0.61
C ALA A 132 37.63 -1.44 -1.13
N ARG A 133 37.20 -0.77 -2.22
CA ARG A 133 37.89 0.42 -2.74
C ARG A 133 37.80 1.60 -1.79
N ALA A 134 36.63 1.85 -1.20
CA ALA A 134 36.43 2.95 -0.26
C ALA A 134 37.34 2.78 0.97
N PHE A 135 37.38 1.57 1.53
CA PHE A 135 38.16 1.23 2.71
C PHE A 135 39.67 1.23 2.46
N HIS A 136 40.14 0.62 1.36
CA HIS A 136 41.59 0.51 1.11
C HIS A 136 42.19 1.71 0.39
N ILE A 137 41.46 2.37 -0.51
CA ILE A 137 42.00 3.49 -1.32
C ILE A 137 41.75 4.84 -0.63
N CYS A 138 40.71 4.96 0.21
CA CYS A 138 40.38 6.16 0.99
C CYS A 138 40.21 7.45 0.18
N LYS A 139 40.00 7.37 -1.15
CA LYS A 139 39.75 8.56 -1.98
C LYS A 139 38.29 9.01 -1.83
N PRO A 140 38.02 10.32 -1.68
CA PRO A 140 36.66 10.84 -1.49
C PRO A 140 35.63 10.35 -2.51
N ARG A 141 36.05 10.12 -3.76
CA ARG A 141 35.19 9.56 -4.80
C ARG A 141 34.62 8.18 -4.46
N TYR A 142 35.41 7.27 -3.89
CA TYR A 142 34.93 5.94 -3.52
C TYR A 142 34.04 5.99 -2.27
N ILE A 143 34.36 6.89 -1.33
CA ILE A 143 33.51 7.17 -0.16
C ILE A 143 32.13 7.67 -0.63
N TYR A 144 32.11 8.61 -1.58
CA TYR A 144 30.89 9.14 -2.19
C TYR A 144 30.07 8.04 -2.90
N TRP A 145 30.72 7.17 -3.68
CA TRP A 145 30.03 6.06 -4.32
C TRP A 145 29.48 5.05 -3.33
N LEU A 146 30.25 4.69 -2.29
CA LEU A 146 29.78 3.83 -1.21
C LEU A 146 28.56 4.43 -0.51
N GLN A 147 28.63 5.72 -0.19
CA GLN A 147 27.51 6.45 0.43
C GLN A 147 26.26 6.39 -0.46
N SER A 148 26.41 6.57 -1.77
CA SER A 148 25.29 6.46 -2.73
C SER A 148 24.70 5.06 -2.75
N CYS A 149 25.54 4.01 -2.78
CA CYS A 149 25.07 2.61 -2.76
C CYS A 149 24.31 2.29 -1.47
N ILE A 150 24.83 2.70 -0.31
CA ILE A 150 24.16 2.52 0.98
C ILE A 150 22.81 3.25 1.01
N MET A 151 22.74 4.47 0.48
CA MET A 151 21.49 5.24 0.42
C MET A 151 20.44 4.55 -0.45
N THR A 152 20.83 4.10 -1.65
CA THR A 152 19.94 3.36 -2.53
C THR A 152 19.49 2.07 -1.87
N ALA A 153 20.38 1.29 -1.26
CA ALA A 153 20.03 0.06 -0.57
C ALA A 153 19.09 0.32 0.62
N ALA A 154 19.40 1.29 1.48
CA ALA A 154 18.60 1.58 2.68
C ALA A 154 17.20 2.13 2.36
N TYR A 155 17.09 3.01 1.38
CA TYR A 155 15.83 3.70 1.10
C TYR A 155 15.06 3.11 -0.07
N LEU A 156 15.70 2.47 -1.05
CA LEU A 156 15.08 2.09 -2.30
C LEU A 156 15.17 0.60 -2.58
N THR A 157 15.41 -0.23 -1.56
CA THR A 157 15.34 -1.69 -1.71
C THR A 157 14.48 -2.33 -0.64
N LYS A 158 13.79 -3.42 -1.00
CA LYS A 158 12.94 -4.20 -0.10
C LYS A 158 12.90 -5.66 -0.55
N GLN A 159 12.55 -6.57 0.33
CA GLN A 159 12.41 -7.99 -0.03
C GLN A 159 11.26 -8.22 -1.03
N THR A 160 11.39 -9.23 -1.88
CA THR A 160 10.43 -9.54 -2.96
C THR A 160 9.05 -9.88 -2.42
N CYS A 161 8.96 -10.43 -1.20
CA CYS A 161 7.69 -10.73 -0.53
C CYS A 161 6.81 -9.47 -0.33
N TRP A 162 7.39 -8.27 -0.35
CA TRP A 162 6.69 -6.98 -0.27
C TRP A 162 6.45 -6.31 -1.63
N SER A 163 6.78 -6.99 -2.75
CA SER A 163 6.63 -6.42 -4.10
C SER A 163 5.19 -6.03 -4.46
N TYR A 164 4.20 -6.60 -3.77
CA TYR A 164 2.80 -6.21 -3.92
C TYR A 164 2.52 -4.75 -3.53
N GLU A 165 3.38 -4.11 -2.72
CA GLU A 165 3.20 -2.73 -2.30
C GLU A 165 3.36 -1.74 -3.45
N GLN A 166 4.10 -2.12 -4.51
CA GLN A 166 4.38 -1.27 -5.67
C GLN A 166 4.87 0.12 -5.24
N GLU A 167 5.85 0.11 -4.34
CA GLU A 167 6.22 1.26 -3.54
C GLU A 167 6.98 2.30 -4.36
N ARG A 168 6.60 3.56 -4.15
CA ARG A 168 7.31 4.74 -4.64
C ARG A 168 7.62 5.62 -3.44
N ARG A 169 8.91 5.81 -3.15
CA ARG A 169 9.37 6.48 -1.93
C ARG A 169 9.80 7.90 -2.24
N VAL A 170 9.49 8.80 -1.31
CA VAL A 170 9.98 10.17 -1.32
C VAL A 170 10.88 10.37 -0.12
N ILE A 171 12.14 10.71 -0.38
CA ILE A 171 13.17 11.03 0.61
C ILE A 171 13.33 12.54 0.59
N ILE A 172 13.45 13.17 1.76
CA ILE A 172 13.61 14.63 1.85
C ILE A 172 14.55 15.02 3.00
N ASN A 173 15.07 16.24 2.93
CA ASN A 173 15.74 16.85 4.07
C ASN A 173 14.74 17.17 5.18
N GLU A 174 15.08 16.81 6.42
CA GLU A 174 14.26 17.07 7.60
C GLU A 174 13.93 18.55 7.80
N LYS A 175 14.78 19.47 7.31
CA LYS A 175 14.52 20.92 7.33
C LYS A 175 13.27 21.36 6.56
N ALA A 176 12.80 20.54 5.61
CA ALA A 176 11.57 20.79 4.86
C ALA A 176 10.30 20.44 5.67
N LEU A 177 10.45 19.74 6.79
CA LEU A 177 9.35 19.17 7.55
C LEU A 177 9.00 20.04 8.76
N THR A 178 7.70 20.14 9.02
CA THR A 178 7.17 20.71 10.26
C THR A 178 7.05 19.59 11.30
N LYS A 179 7.77 19.70 12.41
CA LYS A 179 7.63 18.80 13.56
C LYS A 179 6.49 19.27 14.44
N LEU A 180 5.42 18.48 14.54
CA LEU A 180 4.32 18.76 15.47
C LEU A 180 4.58 18.15 16.86
N ASN A 181 5.33 17.05 16.91
CA ASN A 181 5.83 16.38 18.11
C ASN A 181 6.95 15.40 17.70
N ASP A 182 7.57 14.74 18.68
CA ASP A 182 8.71 13.82 18.45
C ASP A 182 8.40 12.70 17.44
N ASN A 183 7.13 12.33 17.28
CA ASN A 183 6.70 11.19 16.46
C ASN A 183 5.98 11.59 15.16
N LEU A 184 5.86 12.89 14.87
CA LEU A 184 5.07 13.38 13.74
C LEU A 184 5.77 14.52 13.00
N MET A 185 6.38 14.15 11.89
CA MET A 185 6.96 15.07 10.91
C MET A 185 6.04 15.16 9.69
N LEU A 186 5.60 16.37 9.36
CA LEU A 186 4.69 16.63 8.24
C LEU A 186 5.33 17.56 7.21
N LEU A 187 5.17 17.22 5.94
CA LEU A 187 5.41 18.15 4.84
C LEU A 187 4.08 18.86 4.49
N PRO A 188 3.98 20.20 4.57
CA PRO A 188 2.76 20.94 4.23
C PRO A 188 2.54 21.01 2.72
N VAL A 189 1.90 20.01 2.13
CA VAL A 189 1.67 19.93 0.68
C VAL A 189 0.43 20.73 0.28
N PRO A 190 0.49 21.54 -0.79
CA PRO A 190 -0.68 22.26 -1.29
C PRO A 190 -1.83 21.30 -1.61
N ILE A 191 -3.04 21.64 -1.14
CA ILE A 191 -4.23 20.79 -1.27
C ILE A 191 -4.60 20.51 -2.74
N ASN A 192 -4.17 21.38 -3.66
CA ASN A 192 -4.37 21.22 -5.10
C ASN A 192 -3.53 20.08 -5.73
N CYS A 193 -2.59 19.49 -4.99
CA CYS A 193 -1.85 18.30 -5.37
C CYS A 193 -2.70 17.03 -5.19
N ILE A 194 -3.74 17.09 -4.35
CA ILE A 194 -4.66 15.97 -4.11
C ILE A 194 -5.69 15.91 -5.25
N THR A 195 -5.70 14.82 -6.00
CA THR A 195 -6.63 14.61 -7.13
C THR A 195 -7.76 13.64 -6.82
N GLY A 196 -7.66 12.92 -5.70
CA GLY A 196 -8.73 12.08 -5.22
C GLY A 196 -8.54 11.63 -3.77
N VAL A 197 -9.63 11.18 -3.17
CA VAL A 197 -9.65 10.50 -1.88
C VAL A 197 -10.53 9.26 -1.97
N ILE A 198 -10.12 8.20 -1.29
CA ILE A 198 -10.81 6.91 -1.30
C ILE A 198 -11.02 6.49 0.15
N VAL A 199 -12.26 6.29 0.57
CA VAL A 199 -12.58 5.82 1.92
C VAL A 199 -12.70 4.29 1.94
N GLY A 200 -12.25 3.67 3.03
CA GLY A 200 -12.26 2.22 3.19
C GLY A 200 -13.66 1.63 3.35
N HIS A 201 -13.78 0.34 3.04
CA HIS A 201 -15.05 -0.39 3.10
C HIS A 201 -15.66 -0.44 4.51
N LYS A 202 -14.81 -0.51 5.54
CA LYS A 202 -15.23 -0.61 6.96
C LYS A 202 -15.21 0.75 7.68
N SER A 203 -15.05 1.84 6.95
CA SER A 203 -15.04 3.18 7.53
C SER A 203 -16.40 3.56 8.10
N ASN A 204 -16.40 4.22 9.26
CA ASN A 204 -17.61 4.75 9.87
C ASN A 204 -18.11 6.01 9.16
N ASP A 205 -19.38 6.37 9.40
CA ASP A 205 -20.02 7.51 8.75
C ASP A 205 -19.35 8.84 9.08
N LEU A 206 -18.81 8.98 10.30
CA LEU A 206 -18.07 10.18 10.71
C LEU A 206 -16.84 10.40 9.83
N LEU A 207 -16.03 9.36 9.60
CA LEU A 207 -14.87 9.45 8.72
C LEU A 207 -15.30 9.74 7.29
N LYS A 208 -16.35 9.08 6.79
CA LYS A 208 -16.88 9.35 5.45
C LYS A 208 -17.24 10.82 5.28
N GLN A 209 -17.94 11.43 6.25
CA GLN A 209 -18.29 12.85 6.22
C GLN A 209 -17.05 13.77 6.24
N LYS A 210 -16.04 13.45 7.05
CA LYS A 210 -14.76 14.19 7.07
C LYS A 210 -14.04 14.12 5.73
N ILE A 211 -13.93 12.93 5.15
CA ILE A 211 -13.27 12.70 3.86
C ILE A 211 -14.04 13.36 2.71
N GLN A 212 -15.38 13.35 2.74
CA GLN A 212 -16.20 14.10 1.77
C GLN A 212 -15.98 15.61 1.88
N SER A 213 -15.83 16.13 3.10
CA SER A 213 -15.54 17.55 3.33
C SER A 213 -14.15 17.91 2.81
N LEU A 214 -13.15 17.05 3.06
CA LEU A 214 -11.80 17.18 2.48
C LEU A 214 -11.86 17.17 0.95
N ALA A 215 -12.60 16.25 0.34
CA ALA A 215 -12.74 16.17 -1.11
C ALA A 215 -13.33 17.45 -1.72
N LYS A 216 -14.35 18.01 -1.07
CA LYS A 216 -14.96 19.28 -1.47
C LYS A 216 -13.98 20.44 -1.37
N LYS A 217 -13.22 20.53 -0.28
CA LYS A 217 -12.20 21.56 -0.04
C LYS A 217 -11.06 21.48 -1.07
N ALA A 218 -10.56 20.27 -1.31
CA ALA A 218 -9.53 19.98 -2.31
C ALA A 218 -10.04 20.08 -3.76
N LYS A 219 -11.36 20.16 -3.96
CA LYS A 219 -12.02 20.04 -5.28
C LYS A 219 -11.57 18.79 -6.04
N CYS A 220 -11.44 17.68 -5.32
CA CYS A 220 -10.91 16.42 -5.83
C CYS A 220 -11.99 15.33 -5.89
N ARG A 221 -11.65 14.19 -6.50
CA ARG A 221 -12.58 13.06 -6.66
C ARG A 221 -12.78 12.34 -5.32
N TYR A 222 -13.99 11.87 -5.06
CA TYR A 222 -14.31 11.04 -3.90
C TYR A 222 -14.76 9.65 -4.35
N PHE A 223 -14.23 8.62 -3.70
CA PHE A 223 -14.63 7.24 -3.89
C PHE A 223 -14.79 6.50 -2.57
N GLU A 224 -15.63 5.47 -2.57
CA GLU A 224 -15.69 4.44 -1.53
C GLU A 224 -15.15 3.13 -2.09
N MET A 225 -14.27 2.47 -1.36
CA MET A 225 -13.82 1.13 -1.70
C MET A 225 -14.94 0.12 -1.38
N VAL A 226 -15.23 -0.75 -2.35
CA VAL A 226 -16.21 -1.83 -2.21
C VAL A 226 -15.56 -3.15 -2.58
N ILE A 227 -15.76 -4.17 -1.75
CA ILE A 227 -15.31 -5.54 -2.01
C ILE A 227 -16.34 -6.21 -2.94
N GLY A 228 -15.88 -6.70 -4.09
CA GLY A 228 -16.71 -7.43 -5.04
C GLY A 228 -17.19 -8.76 -4.50
N LYS A 229 -18.34 -9.24 -4.98
CA LYS A 229 -18.85 -10.59 -4.71
C LYS A 229 -18.42 -11.59 -5.79
N THR A 230 -18.15 -11.08 -6.98
CA THR A 230 -17.75 -11.86 -8.16
C THR A 230 -16.25 -11.72 -8.46
N THR A 231 -15.62 -10.63 -8.04
CA THR A 231 -14.18 -10.40 -8.24
C THR A 231 -13.44 -10.30 -6.92
N THR A 232 -12.21 -10.80 -6.89
CA THR A 232 -11.31 -10.68 -5.74
C THR A 232 -10.69 -9.28 -5.61
N THR A 233 -10.60 -8.54 -6.72
CA THR A 233 -10.14 -7.15 -6.73
C THR A 233 -11.28 -6.22 -6.30
N PRO A 234 -11.05 -5.33 -5.32
CA PRO A 234 -12.00 -4.28 -4.96
C PRO A 234 -12.29 -3.34 -6.14
N PHE A 235 -13.47 -2.74 -6.14
CA PHE A 235 -13.83 -1.66 -7.04
C PHE A 235 -14.14 -0.38 -6.25
N LEU A 236 -14.18 0.75 -6.95
CA LEU A 236 -14.37 2.06 -6.35
C LEU A 236 -15.73 2.63 -6.76
N LEU A 237 -16.51 3.11 -5.80
CA LEU A 237 -17.83 3.69 -6.03
C LEU A 237 -17.76 5.21 -5.85
N SER A 238 -18.17 5.98 -6.85
CA SER A 238 -18.25 7.43 -6.72
C SER A 238 -19.51 7.87 -5.96
N GLN A 239 -19.59 9.16 -5.61
CA GLN A 239 -20.78 9.74 -4.96
C GLN A 239 -22.09 9.50 -5.73
N ASN A 240 -22.02 9.38 -7.07
CA ASN A 240 -23.16 9.14 -7.93
C ASN A 240 -23.45 7.65 -8.15
N LEU A 241 -22.92 6.77 -7.29
CA LEU A 241 -23.04 5.31 -7.38
C LEU A 241 -22.55 4.75 -8.72
N LYS A 242 -21.59 5.42 -9.36
CA LYS A 242 -20.90 4.90 -10.55
C LYS A 242 -19.68 4.13 -10.13
N SER A 243 -19.56 2.92 -10.62
CA SER A 243 -18.45 2.04 -10.32
C SER A 243 -17.26 2.33 -11.22
N HIS A 244 -16.09 2.23 -10.63
CA HIS A 244 -14.80 2.48 -11.25
C HIS A 244 -13.86 1.32 -10.93
N GLN A 245 -12.96 1.05 -11.86
CA GLN A 245 -11.93 0.03 -11.74
C GLN A 245 -10.56 0.70 -11.87
N PHE A 246 -9.57 0.13 -11.20
CA PHE A 246 -8.19 0.56 -11.35
C PHE A 246 -7.52 -0.27 -12.44
N ILE A 247 -7.27 0.35 -13.59
CA ILE A 247 -6.73 -0.30 -14.79
C ILE A 247 -5.58 0.56 -15.30
N ASN A 248 -4.41 -0.06 -15.55
CA ASN A 248 -3.22 0.59 -16.10
C ASN A 248 -2.85 1.90 -15.37
N GLY A 249 -2.80 1.87 -14.04
CA GLY A 249 -2.41 3.03 -13.22
C GLY A 249 -3.51 4.09 -13.05
N ASN A 250 -4.73 3.87 -13.57
CA ASN A 250 -5.78 4.87 -13.61
C ASN A 250 -7.11 4.33 -13.05
N ILE A 251 -7.83 5.19 -12.33
CA ILE A 251 -9.21 4.94 -11.92
C ILE A 251 -10.13 5.32 -13.08
N ILE A 252 -10.72 4.31 -13.75
CA ILE A 252 -11.59 4.49 -14.91
C ILE A 252 -13.02 4.04 -14.59
N PRO A 253 -14.06 4.71 -15.13
CA PRO A 253 -15.43 4.26 -14.94
C PRO A 253 -15.65 2.89 -15.59
N ALA A 254 -16.34 2.00 -14.89
CA ALA A 254 -16.76 0.72 -15.43
C ALA A 254 -17.76 0.95 -16.57
N SER A 255 -17.59 0.23 -17.68
CA SER A 255 -18.52 0.30 -18.82
C SER A 255 -19.93 -0.14 -18.45
N ARG A 256 -20.03 -1.12 -17.54
CA ARG A 256 -21.28 -1.73 -17.07
C ARG A 256 -21.15 -2.05 -15.58
N GLN A 257 -22.27 -1.98 -14.87
CA GLN A 257 -22.35 -2.29 -13.45
C GLN A 257 -23.67 -2.96 -13.09
N CYS A 258 -23.66 -3.77 -12.03
CA CYS A 258 -24.85 -4.42 -11.51
C CYS A 258 -25.86 -3.39 -10.99
N LYS A 259 -27.13 -3.50 -11.40
CA LYS A 259 -28.18 -2.59 -10.91
C LYS A 259 -28.49 -2.69 -9.41
N LYS A 260 -28.07 -3.77 -8.74
CA LYS A 260 -28.35 -4.01 -7.31
C LYS A 260 -27.15 -3.70 -6.41
N CYS A 261 -25.98 -4.27 -6.70
CA CYS A 261 -24.78 -4.12 -5.88
C CYS A 261 -23.73 -3.18 -6.48
N TYR A 262 -23.99 -2.61 -7.67
CA TYR A 262 -23.07 -1.74 -8.40
C TYR A 262 -21.75 -2.39 -8.82
N GLU A 263 -21.52 -3.67 -8.56
CA GLU A 263 -20.29 -4.34 -8.98
C GLU A 263 -20.11 -4.26 -10.51
N PRO A 264 -18.90 -3.91 -11.01
CA PRO A 264 -18.59 -3.92 -12.44
C PRO A 264 -18.93 -5.26 -13.09
N LEU A 265 -19.50 -5.23 -14.29
CA LEU A 265 -19.91 -6.44 -15.00
C LEU A 265 -19.11 -6.66 -16.28
N ASN A 266 -18.64 -7.90 -16.46
CA ASN A 266 -17.96 -8.34 -17.69
C ASN A 266 -18.93 -8.85 -18.77
N MET A 267 -20.19 -9.12 -18.41
CA MET A 267 -21.22 -9.65 -19.31
C MET A 267 -22.34 -8.65 -19.56
N GLU A 268 -23.17 -8.90 -20.57
CA GLU A 268 -24.32 -8.06 -20.97
C GLU A 268 -25.48 -8.04 -19.95
N ASN A 269 -25.37 -8.84 -18.89
CA ASN A 269 -26.42 -8.95 -17.88
C ASN A 269 -26.61 -7.64 -17.12
N LYS A 270 -27.85 -7.36 -16.72
CA LYS A 270 -28.20 -6.17 -15.91
C LYS A 270 -27.87 -6.33 -14.41
N VAL A 271 -27.66 -7.56 -13.97
CA VAL A 271 -27.36 -7.94 -12.58
C VAL A 271 -26.25 -8.99 -12.57
N CYS A 272 -25.40 -8.98 -11.54
CA CYS A 272 -24.38 -10.02 -11.35
C CYS A 272 -25.03 -11.36 -10.95
N GLY A 273 -24.27 -12.46 -11.07
CA GLY A 273 -24.76 -13.81 -10.76
C GLY A 273 -25.37 -13.93 -9.36
N TRP A 274 -24.70 -13.37 -8.35
CA TRP A 274 -25.19 -13.35 -6.96
C TRP A 274 -26.48 -12.53 -6.79
N CYS A 275 -26.57 -11.37 -7.42
CA CYS A 275 -27.74 -10.50 -7.33
C CYS A 275 -28.94 -11.01 -8.18
N GLY A 276 -28.67 -11.92 -9.11
CA GLY A 276 -29.66 -12.59 -9.94
C GLY A 276 -30.33 -13.78 -9.27
N ILE A 277 -29.81 -14.29 -8.15
CA ILE A 277 -30.39 -15.42 -7.41
C ILE A 277 -31.83 -15.08 -7.02
N THR A 278 -32.76 -15.94 -7.42
CA THR A 278 -34.19 -15.83 -7.12
C THR A 278 -34.58 -16.73 -5.95
N ASN A 279 -35.78 -16.51 -5.39
CA ASN A 279 -36.33 -17.41 -4.36
C ASN A 279 -36.56 -18.83 -4.88
N HIS A 280 -36.78 -19.00 -6.20
CA HIS A 280 -36.87 -20.33 -6.81
C HIS A 280 -35.51 -21.03 -6.78
N ASP A 281 -34.43 -20.34 -7.15
CA ASP A 281 -33.07 -20.89 -7.13
C ASP A 281 -32.66 -21.31 -5.71
N VAL A 282 -32.99 -20.49 -4.71
CA VAL A 282 -32.74 -20.82 -3.29
C VAL A 282 -33.47 -22.11 -2.91
N LYS A 283 -34.78 -22.21 -3.17
CA LYS A 283 -35.56 -23.43 -2.86
C LYS A 283 -35.03 -24.66 -3.60
N MET A 284 -34.63 -24.49 -4.86
CA MET A 284 -34.05 -25.57 -5.64
C MET A 284 -32.68 -26.01 -5.08
N ALA A 285 -31.85 -25.08 -4.63
CA ALA A 285 -30.58 -25.39 -3.97
C ALA A 285 -30.81 -26.12 -2.64
N GLU A 286 -31.80 -25.69 -1.86
CA GLU A 286 -32.20 -26.37 -0.61
C GLU A 286 -32.66 -27.81 -0.86
N TYR A 287 -33.50 -28.02 -1.87
CA TYR A 287 -33.98 -29.35 -2.27
C TYR A 287 -32.84 -30.26 -2.78
N ARG A 288 -31.90 -29.70 -3.54
CA ARG A 288 -30.76 -30.45 -4.10
C ARG A 288 -29.63 -30.69 -3.09
N ASN A 289 -29.65 -30.05 -1.93
CA ASN A 289 -28.61 -30.21 -0.92
C ASN A 289 -28.81 -31.51 -0.12
N SER A 290 -28.13 -32.58 -0.55
CA SER A 290 -28.21 -33.88 0.12
C SER A 290 -27.79 -33.84 1.60
N PHE A 291 -26.91 -32.91 2.02
CA PHE A 291 -26.57 -32.78 3.45
C PHE A 291 -27.76 -32.29 4.28
N ARG A 292 -28.65 -31.47 3.72
CA ARG A 292 -29.92 -31.13 4.40
C ARG A 292 -30.83 -32.34 4.54
N MET A 293 -30.92 -33.18 3.51
CA MET A 293 -31.69 -34.43 3.58
C MET A 293 -31.15 -35.34 4.68
N ILE A 294 -29.81 -35.49 4.75
CA ILE A 294 -29.13 -36.30 5.76
C ILE A 294 -29.30 -35.73 7.18
N ALA A 295 -29.21 -34.40 7.31
CA ALA A 295 -29.46 -33.71 8.57
C ALA A 295 -30.88 -33.94 9.09
N ASN A 296 -31.88 -33.91 8.20
CA ASN A 296 -33.29 -34.05 8.59
C ASN A 296 -33.63 -35.40 9.24
N TYR A 297 -32.90 -36.48 8.93
CA TYR A 297 -33.05 -37.77 9.63
C TYR A 297 -32.03 -38.00 10.75
N GLY A 298 -31.23 -36.98 11.09
CA GLY A 298 -30.27 -37.01 12.21
C GLY A 298 -28.93 -37.71 11.89
N GLY A 299 -28.61 -37.95 10.62
CA GLY A 299 -27.43 -38.73 10.22
C GLY A 299 -26.20 -37.94 9.80
N LEU A 300 -26.26 -36.59 9.78
CA LEU A 300 -25.25 -35.78 9.10
C LEU A 300 -23.88 -35.88 9.76
N ASP A 301 -23.80 -35.78 11.08
CA ASP A 301 -22.53 -35.84 11.80
C ASP A 301 -21.82 -37.20 11.63
N LYS A 302 -22.60 -38.29 11.62
CA LYS A 302 -22.08 -39.64 11.36
C LYS A 302 -21.55 -39.76 9.94
N TYR A 303 -22.27 -39.21 8.96
CA TYR A 303 -21.84 -39.21 7.56
C TYR A 303 -20.54 -38.42 7.37
N ILE A 304 -20.48 -37.20 7.92
CA ILE A 304 -19.28 -36.34 7.86
C ILE A 304 -18.08 -37.03 8.54
N SER A 305 -18.27 -37.57 9.75
CA SER A 305 -17.22 -38.30 10.46
C SER A 305 -16.68 -39.48 9.64
N SER A 306 -17.57 -40.23 8.98
CA SER A 306 -17.18 -41.36 8.14
C SER A 306 -16.38 -40.90 6.91
N MET A 307 -16.79 -39.81 6.26
CA MET A 307 -16.05 -39.23 5.13
C MET A 307 -14.70 -38.65 5.52
N ASN A 308 -14.60 -38.05 6.71
CA ASN A 308 -13.32 -37.58 7.25
C ASN A 308 -12.35 -38.75 7.46
N ASN A 309 -12.80 -39.86 8.07
CA ASN A 309 -11.97 -41.05 8.26
C ASN A 309 -11.45 -41.61 6.92
N ILE A 310 -12.30 -41.70 5.90
CA ILE A 310 -11.89 -42.14 4.54
C ILE A 310 -10.83 -41.19 3.97
N THR A 311 -11.03 -39.88 4.14
CA THR A 311 -10.11 -38.86 3.63
C THR A 311 -8.74 -38.94 4.34
N GLU A 312 -8.74 -39.17 5.65
CA GLU A 312 -7.53 -39.37 6.44
C GLU A 312 -6.76 -40.62 6.03
N GLU A 313 -7.45 -41.74 5.82
CA GLU A 313 -6.82 -42.98 5.33
C GLU A 313 -6.22 -42.80 3.93
N TYR A 314 -6.93 -42.12 3.02
CA TYR A 314 -6.41 -41.81 1.68
C TYR A 314 -5.15 -40.94 1.74
N ASN A 315 -5.13 -39.94 2.63
CA ASN A 315 -3.98 -39.04 2.78
C ASN A 315 -2.78 -39.71 3.48
N LYS A 316 -2.99 -40.70 4.35
CA LYS A 316 -1.90 -41.50 4.94
C LYS A 316 -1.21 -42.44 3.95
N GLY A 317 -1.86 -42.73 2.82
CA GLY A 317 -1.32 -43.55 1.73
C GLY A 317 -0.56 -42.78 0.65
N LYS A 318 -0.42 -41.45 0.79
CA LYS A 318 0.42 -40.58 -0.05
C LYS A 318 1.67 -40.14 0.71
#